data_AF-A4C0W4-F1
#
_entry.id   AF-A4C0W4-F1
#
_cell.length_a   1.000
_cell.length_b   1.000
_cell.length_c   1.000
_cell.angle_alpha   90.00
_cell.angle_beta   90.00
_cell.angle_gamma   90.00
#
_symmetry.space_group_name_H-M   'P 1'
#
loop_
_entity.id
_entity.type
_entity.pdbx_description
1 polymer ?
#
loop_
_entity_poly.entity_id
_entity_poly.type
_entity_poly.pdbx_seq_one_letter_code
_entity_poly.pdbx_strand_id
1 'polypeptide(L)'
;MMAEEMGPDFSGTYILKDQIGRPAVNTVFVSSANKDEFNGTIPSEQNANFQGRFETNLKALSPAFANEGDMNALGQDAAAFTGLLATDVLGVSLDGKTTFYDGVAENTLSGRALADDVITVELLLIFGGEDFSENPTLSNDNVDKNDKEFLTSFPYLASPW
;
A
#
# COMPACT_ATOMS: atom_id res chain seq x y z
N MET A 1 -47.30 9.26 -14.16
CA MET A 1 -46.24 10.07 -13.55
C MET A 1 -45.26 9.10 -12.94
N MET A 2 -44.06 8.99 -13.53
CA MET A 2 -42.99 8.15 -12.99
C MET A 2 -42.41 8.90 -11.79
N ALA A 3 -42.33 8.24 -10.63
CA ALA A 3 -41.63 8.80 -9.47
C ALA A 3 -40.15 8.93 -9.88
N GLU A 4 -39.62 10.15 -9.81
CA GLU A 4 -38.20 10.41 -9.98
C GLU A 4 -37.48 9.66 -8.85
N GLU A 5 -36.62 8.70 -9.19
CA GLU A 5 -35.79 8.02 -8.19
C GLU A 5 -34.91 9.08 -7.53
N MET A 6 -35.24 9.41 -6.28
CA MET A 6 -34.46 10.32 -5.47
C MET A 6 -33.17 9.60 -5.10
N GLY A 7 -32.13 9.83 -5.91
CA GLY A 7 -30.78 9.34 -5.65
C GLY A 7 -30.28 9.80 -4.27
N PRO A 8 -29.18 9.22 -3.77
CA PRO A 8 -28.59 9.62 -2.50
C PRO A 8 -28.30 11.13 -2.47
N ASP A 9 -28.74 11.82 -1.40
CA ASP A 9 -28.44 13.24 -1.16
C ASP A 9 -27.01 13.38 -0.63
N PHE A 10 -26.14 14.02 -1.42
CA PHE A 10 -24.74 14.31 -1.07
C PHE A 10 -24.52 15.78 -0.65
N SER A 11 -25.58 16.48 -0.23
CA SER A 11 -25.44 17.81 0.34
C SER A 11 -24.78 17.76 1.73
N GLY A 12 -23.83 18.65 1.98
CA GLY A 12 -23.14 18.73 3.27
C GLY A 12 -21.74 19.34 3.20
N THR A 13 -21.11 19.46 4.36
CA THR A 13 -19.69 19.81 4.49
C THR A 13 -18.90 18.54 4.68
N TYR A 14 -17.96 18.27 3.78
CA TYR A 14 -17.04 17.14 3.89
C TYR A 14 -15.72 17.60 4.48
N ILE A 15 -15.14 16.79 5.35
CA ILE A 15 -13.77 16.94 5.82
C ILE A 15 -13.00 15.65 5.50
N LEU A 16 -11.74 15.79 5.09
CA LEU A 16 -10.87 14.65 4.89
C LEU A 16 -10.59 14.02 6.26
N LYS A 17 -10.91 12.73 6.41
CA LYS A 17 -10.65 12.00 7.65
C LYS A 17 -9.41 11.13 7.57
N ASP A 18 -9.25 10.42 6.47
CA ASP A 18 -8.11 9.55 6.19
C ASP A 18 -7.64 9.72 4.74
N GLN A 19 -6.33 9.74 4.54
CA GLN A 19 -5.71 9.55 3.23
C GLN A 19 -5.13 8.14 3.19
N ILE A 20 -5.62 7.30 2.27
CA ILE A 20 -5.17 5.91 2.10
C ILE A 20 -4.98 5.68 0.61
N GLY A 21 -3.77 5.97 0.12
CA GLY A 21 -3.41 5.78 -1.28
C GLY A 21 -3.00 4.33 -1.55
N ARG A 22 -1.90 3.92 -0.93
CA ARG A 22 -1.34 2.57 -0.97
C ARG A 22 -1.91 1.76 0.19
N PRO A 23 -2.25 0.49 -0.04
CA PRO A 23 -2.69 -0.39 1.04
C PRO A 23 -1.70 -0.41 2.20
N ALA A 24 -2.22 -0.52 3.43
CA ALA A 24 -1.49 -0.62 4.70
C ALA A 24 -0.49 0.49 5.09
N VAL A 25 0.00 1.35 4.18
CA VAL A 25 1.09 2.30 4.43
C VAL A 25 0.77 3.27 5.57
N ASN A 26 -0.33 4.01 5.46
CA ASN A 26 -0.76 4.93 6.53
C ASN A 26 -0.99 4.14 7.84
N THR A 27 -1.60 2.96 7.78
CA THR A 27 -1.90 2.13 8.96
C THR A 27 -0.65 1.67 9.71
N VAL A 28 0.40 1.26 8.99
CA VAL A 28 1.60 0.64 9.56
C VAL A 28 2.65 1.68 9.95
N PHE A 29 2.91 2.68 9.10
CA PHE A 29 4.06 3.57 9.26
C PHE A 29 3.72 4.92 9.89
N VAL A 30 2.45 5.32 9.94
CA VAL A 30 2.05 6.57 10.61
C VAL A 30 1.64 6.24 12.03
N SER A 31 2.38 6.75 13.01
CA SER A 31 2.01 6.60 14.42
C SER A 31 0.68 7.29 14.73
N SER A 32 -0.04 6.80 15.75
CA SER A 32 -1.34 7.33 16.15
C SER A 32 -1.33 8.83 16.43
N ALA A 33 -0.26 9.36 17.03
CA ALA A 33 -0.10 10.78 17.32
C ALA A 33 0.03 11.66 16.06
N ASN A 34 0.40 11.07 14.92
CA ASN A 34 0.68 11.77 13.67
C ASN A 34 -0.42 11.58 12.61
N LYS A 35 -1.47 10.82 12.92
CA LYS A 35 -2.54 10.47 11.96
C LYS A 35 -3.23 11.69 11.38
N ASP A 36 -3.72 12.59 12.24
CA ASP A 36 -4.43 13.78 11.79
C ASP A 36 -3.51 14.72 10.98
N GLU A 37 -2.23 14.83 11.35
CA GLU A 37 -1.21 15.60 10.61
C GLU A 37 -0.98 15.00 9.22
N PHE A 38 -0.78 13.68 9.13
CA PHE A 38 -0.57 12.97 7.87
C PHE A 38 -1.79 13.08 6.95
N ASN A 39 -2.98 12.85 7.49
CA ASN A 39 -4.24 12.90 6.77
C ASN A 39 -4.59 14.30 6.27
N GLY A 40 -4.03 15.36 6.87
CA GLY A 40 -4.16 16.74 6.40
C GLY A 40 -3.04 17.20 5.46
N THR A 41 -1.96 16.43 5.33
CA THR A 41 -0.78 16.80 4.53
C THR A 41 -0.99 16.41 3.07
N ILE A 42 -0.86 17.37 2.16
CA ILE A 42 -1.00 17.09 0.72
C ILE A 42 0.13 16.16 0.23
N PRO A 43 -0.13 15.26 -0.74
CA PRO A 43 0.85 14.27 -1.19
C PRO A 43 2.24 14.83 -1.55
N SER A 44 2.30 16.03 -2.14
CA SER A 44 3.56 16.68 -2.53
C SER A 44 4.45 17.08 -1.35
N GLU A 45 3.89 17.15 -0.13
CA GLU A 45 4.61 17.53 1.09
C GLU A 45 4.85 16.32 2.02
N GLN A 46 4.19 15.19 1.78
CA GLN A 46 4.26 14.04 2.69
C GLN A 46 5.66 13.46 2.82
N ASN A 47 6.39 13.32 1.70
CA ASN A 47 7.74 12.75 1.73
C ASN A 47 8.67 13.58 2.64
N ALA A 48 8.69 14.90 2.45
CA ALA A 48 9.50 15.82 3.23
C ALA A 48 9.14 15.80 4.74
N ASN A 49 7.85 15.63 5.07
CA ASN A 49 7.36 15.70 6.44
C ASN A 49 7.43 14.36 7.20
N PHE A 50 7.36 13.23 6.48
CA PHE A 50 7.13 11.91 7.10
C PHE A 50 8.16 10.84 6.77
N GLN A 51 9.01 10.97 5.75
CA GLN A 51 9.97 9.90 5.39
C GLN A 51 10.83 9.48 6.58
N GLY A 52 11.44 10.42 7.30
CA GLY A 52 12.25 10.07 8.48
C GLY A 52 11.47 9.40 9.61
N ARG A 53 10.18 9.74 9.76
CA ARG A 53 9.29 9.08 10.74
C ARG A 53 8.97 7.64 10.30
N PHE A 54 8.78 7.43 9.00
CA PHE A 54 8.57 6.11 8.42
C PHE A 54 9.83 5.26 8.57
N GLU A 55 11.01 5.82 8.31
CA GLU A 55 12.29 5.11 8.47
C GLU A 55 12.51 4.66 9.92
N THR A 56 12.22 5.54 10.88
CA THR A 56 12.27 5.22 12.32
C THR A 56 11.34 4.05 12.64
N ASN A 57 10.11 4.09 12.15
CA ASN A 57 9.12 3.04 12.41
C ASN A 57 9.47 1.73 11.70
N LEU A 58 9.97 1.79 10.46
CA LEU A 58 10.41 0.61 9.70
C LEU A 58 11.54 -0.12 10.43
N LYS A 59 12.59 0.60 10.84
CA LYS A 59 13.73 0.02 11.58
C LYS A 59 13.34 -0.53 12.95
N ALA A 60 12.32 0.06 13.59
CA ALA A 60 11.78 -0.46 14.85
C ALA A 60 10.89 -1.69 14.65
N LEU A 61 10.19 -1.78 13.53
CA LEU A 61 9.23 -2.83 13.22
C LEU A 61 9.88 -4.07 12.62
N SER A 62 10.80 -3.90 11.68
CA SER A 62 11.34 -4.98 10.87
C SER A 62 12.76 -5.36 11.24
N PRO A 63 13.02 -6.63 11.63
CA PRO A 63 14.38 -7.13 11.79
C PRO A 63 15.18 -7.15 10.47
N ALA A 64 14.52 -7.15 9.30
CA ALA A 64 15.18 -7.10 7.99
C ALA A 64 15.74 -5.71 7.62
N PHE A 65 15.61 -4.74 8.52
CA PHE A 65 16.20 -3.40 8.38
C PHE A 65 16.95 -2.97 9.66
N ALA A 66 17.33 -3.93 10.50
CA ALA A 66 17.92 -3.66 11.82
C ALA A 66 19.39 -3.23 11.75
N ASN A 67 20.10 -3.58 10.68
CA ASN A 67 21.54 -3.36 10.52
C ASN A 67 21.85 -2.44 9.33
N GLU A 68 23.06 -1.90 9.35
CA GLU A 68 23.58 -1.11 8.24
C GLU A 68 23.90 -2.03 7.06
N GLY A 69 23.39 -1.67 5.88
CA GLY A 69 23.55 -2.44 4.65
C GLY A 69 22.35 -3.31 4.28
N ASP A 70 21.41 -3.50 5.21
CA ASP A 70 20.19 -4.27 4.96
C ASP A 70 19.31 -3.60 3.90
N MET A 71 18.78 -4.41 2.98
CA MET A 71 17.88 -3.97 1.91
C MET A 71 16.66 -4.89 1.77
N ASN A 72 15.59 -4.37 1.18
CA ASN A 72 14.51 -5.24 0.68
C ASN A 72 14.87 -5.86 -0.68
N ALA A 73 13.99 -6.73 -1.17
CA ALA A 73 14.11 -7.37 -2.48
C ALA A 73 14.06 -6.42 -3.69
N LEU A 74 13.82 -5.11 -3.48
CA LEU A 74 13.96 -4.08 -4.52
C LEU A 74 15.36 -3.45 -4.52
N GLY A 75 16.27 -3.92 -3.66
CA GLY A 75 17.60 -3.32 -3.46
C GLY A 75 17.52 -1.94 -2.79
N GLN A 76 16.48 -1.69 -1.99
CA GLN A 76 16.28 -0.43 -1.30
C GLN A 76 16.64 -0.59 0.17
N ASP A 77 17.53 0.28 0.66
CA ASP A 77 17.71 0.46 2.08
C ASP A 77 16.47 1.11 2.73
N ALA A 78 16.48 1.22 4.05
CA ALA A 78 15.37 1.80 4.80
C ALA A 78 15.01 3.22 4.35
N ALA A 79 15.99 4.04 3.98
CA ALA A 79 15.76 5.44 3.58
C ALA A 79 15.10 5.50 2.19
N ALA A 80 15.61 4.74 1.23
CA ALA A 80 15.06 4.63 -0.12
C ALA A 80 13.65 4.04 -0.11
N PHE A 81 13.43 2.95 0.64
CA PHE A 81 12.13 2.30 0.72
C PHE A 81 11.09 3.21 1.37
N THR A 82 11.43 3.87 2.48
CA THR A 82 10.49 4.79 3.11
C THR A 82 10.30 6.09 2.33
N GLY A 83 11.27 6.50 1.52
CA GLY A 83 11.08 7.55 0.52
C GLY A 83 10.02 7.17 -0.52
N LEU A 84 10.02 5.92 -0.98
CA LEU A 84 8.99 5.39 -1.89
C LEU A 84 7.60 5.36 -1.22
N LEU A 85 7.53 4.97 0.05
CA LEU A 85 6.26 4.80 0.77
C LEU A 85 5.68 6.09 1.37
N ALA A 86 6.50 7.07 1.73
CA ALA A 86 6.05 8.26 2.45
C ALA A 86 5.08 9.13 1.64
N THR A 87 5.13 9.05 0.30
CA THR A 87 4.09 9.62 -0.56
C THR A 87 2.98 8.59 -0.76
N ASP A 88 1.94 8.69 0.07
CA ASP A 88 0.84 7.74 0.10
C ASP A 88 -0.17 8.03 -1.02
N VAL A 89 0.20 7.59 -2.23
CA VAL A 89 -0.58 7.71 -3.46
C VAL A 89 -0.57 6.39 -4.23
N LEU A 90 -1.71 6.03 -4.82
CA LEU A 90 -1.80 4.90 -5.73
C LEU A 90 -1.26 5.31 -7.11
N GLY A 91 -0.07 4.83 -7.47
CA GLY A 91 0.45 4.95 -8.82
C GLY A 91 -0.39 4.11 -9.78
N VAL A 92 -0.66 4.62 -10.98
CA VAL A 92 -1.34 3.87 -12.04
C VAL A 92 -0.56 4.05 -13.34
N SER A 93 -0.11 2.95 -13.92
CA SER A 93 0.43 2.96 -15.29
C SER A 93 -0.68 3.07 -16.32
N LEU A 94 -0.50 3.93 -17.34
CA LEU A 94 -1.46 4.13 -18.44
C LEU A 94 -1.09 3.34 -19.71
N ASP A 95 0.17 2.95 -19.81
CA ASP A 95 0.82 2.39 -21.00
C ASP A 95 1.67 1.16 -20.68
N GLY A 96 2.11 1.01 -19.43
CA GLY A 96 2.80 -0.16 -18.90
C GLY A 96 1.88 -1.13 -18.17
N LYS A 97 2.48 -2.16 -17.58
CA LYS A 97 1.74 -3.16 -16.80
C LYS A 97 1.30 -2.54 -15.47
N THR A 98 0.01 -2.57 -15.18
CA THR A 98 -0.53 -2.24 -13.85
C THR A 98 -0.38 -3.43 -12.92
N THR A 99 0.51 -3.35 -11.93
CA THR A 99 0.69 -4.37 -10.91
C THR A 99 1.26 -3.77 -9.62
N PHE A 100 1.00 -4.43 -8.51
CA PHE A 100 1.61 -4.10 -7.24
C PHE A 100 3.07 -4.57 -7.22
N TYR A 101 3.32 -5.80 -7.64
CA TYR A 101 4.66 -6.38 -7.83
C TYR A 101 4.55 -7.65 -8.68
N ASP A 102 5.45 -7.82 -9.64
CA ASP A 102 5.52 -9.01 -10.50
C ASP A 102 6.97 -9.54 -10.67
N GLY A 103 7.88 -9.12 -9.79
CA GLY A 103 9.31 -9.42 -9.91
C GLY A 103 10.09 -8.45 -10.78
N VAL A 104 9.44 -7.47 -11.41
CA VAL A 104 10.09 -6.42 -12.22
C VAL A 104 10.04 -5.09 -11.47
N ALA A 105 11.22 -4.55 -11.12
CA ALA A 105 11.33 -3.34 -10.31
C ALA A 105 10.62 -2.13 -10.96
N GLU A 106 10.70 -2.01 -12.29
CA GLU A 106 10.06 -0.92 -13.05
C GLU A 106 8.53 -0.99 -13.03
N ASN A 107 7.95 -2.17 -12.83
CA ASN A 107 6.50 -2.36 -12.74
C ASN A 107 5.97 -2.22 -11.30
N THR A 108 6.87 -2.15 -10.32
CA THR A 108 6.49 -2.21 -8.90
C THR A 108 5.70 -0.96 -8.50
N LEU A 109 4.57 -1.16 -7.84
CA LEU A 109 3.68 -0.10 -7.34
C LEU A 109 3.10 0.80 -8.44
N SER A 110 2.88 0.21 -9.62
CA SER A 110 2.24 0.82 -10.79
C SER A 110 0.71 0.63 -10.83
N GLY A 111 0.14 0.14 -9.73
CA GLY A 111 -1.27 -0.07 -9.47
C GLY A 111 -1.49 -1.42 -8.80
N ARG A 112 -2.57 -2.11 -9.15
CA ARG A 112 -2.79 -3.51 -8.77
C ARG A 112 -3.64 -4.24 -9.81
N ALA A 113 -3.25 -5.45 -10.15
CA ALA A 113 -4.11 -6.40 -10.84
C ALA A 113 -5.03 -7.10 -9.82
N LEU A 114 -6.10 -7.73 -10.33
CA LEU A 114 -7.04 -8.45 -9.48
C LEU A 114 -6.37 -9.59 -8.69
N ALA A 115 -5.42 -10.27 -9.32
CA ALA A 115 -4.71 -11.41 -8.75
C ALA A 115 -3.46 -11.03 -7.95
N ASP A 116 -3.15 -9.74 -7.79
CA ASP A 116 -2.00 -9.33 -6.99
C ASP A 116 -2.29 -9.57 -5.51
N ASP A 117 -1.45 -10.39 -4.88
CA ASP A 117 -1.43 -10.60 -3.44
C ASP A 117 -0.66 -9.46 -2.76
N VAL A 118 -1.36 -8.33 -2.66
CA VAL A 118 -0.80 -7.06 -2.19
C VAL A 118 -0.22 -7.18 -0.78
N ILE A 119 -0.95 -7.82 0.14
CA ILE A 119 -0.55 -7.87 1.55
C ILE A 119 0.65 -8.78 1.74
N THR A 120 0.68 -9.96 1.10
CA THR A 120 1.87 -10.82 1.16
C THR A 120 3.09 -10.11 0.58
N VAL A 121 2.96 -9.40 -0.55
CA VAL A 121 4.07 -8.63 -1.13
C VAL A 121 4.53 -7.52 -0.18
N GLU A 122 3.62 -6.77 0.45
CA GLU A 122 3.99 -5.73 1.42
C GLU A 122 4.77 -6.33 2.60
N LEU A 123 4.29 -7.45 3.15
CA LEU A 123 4.97 -8.16 4.23
C LEU A 123 6.34 -8.67 3.79
N LEU A 124 6.48 -9.18 2.57
CA LEU A 124 7.75 -9.60 1.98
C LEU A 124 8.73 -8.43 1.81
N LEU A 125 8.26 -7.26 1.36
CA LEU A 125 9.11 -6.07 1.23
C LEU A 125 9.52 -5.48 2.58
N ILE A 126 8.72 -5.69 3.62
CA ILE A 126 9.02 -5.22 4.98
C ILE A 126 9.94 -6.21 5.71
N PHE A 127 9.66 -7.51 5.65
CA PHE A 127 10.26 -8.53 6.52
C PHE A 127 11.13 -9.57 5.78
N GLY A 128 11.02 -9.68 4.45
CA GLY A 128 11.64 -10.75 3.68
C GLY A 128 13.12 -10.56 3.38
N GLY A 129 13.69 -9.38 3.59
CA GLY A 129 15.07 -9.06 3.21
C GLY A 129 15.27 -9.04 1.68
N GLU A 130 16.50 -9.20 1.22
CA GLU A 130 16.87 -9.04 -0.19
C GLU A 130 16.37 -10.17 -1.10
N ASP A 131 16.12 -11.36 -0.54
CA ASP A 131 15.73 -12.55 -1.29
C ASP A 131 14.40 -13.17 -0.83
N PHE A 132 13.63 -12.43 -0.03
CA PHE A 132 12.35 -12.85 0.54
C PHE A 132 12.41 -13.99 1.57
N SER A 133 13.59 -14.36 2.08
CA SER A 133 13.74 -15.52 2.96
C SER A 133 13.99 -15.22 4.44
N GLU A 134 14.27 -13.98 4.84
CA GLU A 134 14.82 -13.70 6.18
C GLU A 134 13.84 -13.97 7.33
N ASN A 135 12.59 -13.50 7.22
CA ASN A 135 11.59 -13.63 8.29
C ASN A 135 10.29 -14.24 7.75
N PRO A 136 10.28 -15.53 7.40
CA PRO A 136 9.17 -16.16 6.68
C PRO A 136 7.88 -16.19 7.51
N THR A 137 7.97 -16.21 8.85
CA THR A 137 6.81 -16.17 9.74
C THR A 137 6.12 -14.80 9.81
N LEU A 138 6.77 -13.75 9.28
CA LEU A 138 6.23 -12.39 9.24
C LEU A 138 5.90 -11.94 7.81
N SER A 139 6.24 -12.74 6.80
CA SER A 139 6.24 -12.36 5.39
C SER A 139 5.05 -12.92 4.58
N ASN A 140 3.96 -13.32 5.25
CA ASN A 140 2.78 -13.91 4.60
C ASN A 140 1.52 -13.67 5.45
N ASP A 141 0.40 -13.29 4.82
CA ASP A 141 -0.88 -13.03 5.50
C ASP A 141 -1.78 -14.28 5.65
N ASN A 142 -1.39 -15.37 5.00
CA ASN A 142 -2.04 -16.67 4.90
C ASN A 142 -3.38 -16.63 4.14
N VAL A 143 -3.53 -15.70 3.18
CA VAL A 143 -4.73 -15.54 2.34
C VAL A 143 -4.37 -15.68 0.85
N ASP A 144 -4.22 -16.92 0.39
CA ASP A 144 -3.72 -17.19 -0.97
C ASP A 144 -4.70 -16.87 -2.12
N LYS A 145 -6.01 -16.74 -1.84
CA LYS A 145 -7.03 -16.55 -2.87
C LYS A 145 -8.37 -16.06 -2.32
N ASN A 146 -9.19 -15.53 -3.23
CA ASN A 146 -10.59 -15.22 -2.95
C ASN A 146 -11.45 -16.47 -2.79
N ASP A 147 -12.52 -16.33 -2.02
CA ASP A 147 -13.56 -17.36 -1.83
C ASP A 147 -14.28 -17.74 -3.13
N LYS A 148 -14.38 -16.78 -4.06
CA LYS A 148 -14.95 -16.97 -5.40
C LYS A 148 -13.98 -16.43 -6.45
N GLU A 149 -13.90 -17.13 -7.58
CA GLU A 149 -13.12 -16.68 -8.72
C GLU A 149 -13.64 -15.34 -9.25
N PHE A 150 -12.72 -14.51 -9.77
CA PHE A 150 -13.10 -13.28 -10.45
C PHE A 150 -13.91 -13.57 -11.70
N LEU A 151 -14.84 -12.66 -12.02
CA LEU A 151 -15.58 -12.70 -13.26
C LEU A 151 -14.66 -12.35 -14.44
N THR A 152 -14.96 -12.89 -15.62
CA THR A 152 -14.20 -12.58 -16.85
C THR A 152 -14.68 -11.30 -17.53
N SER A 153 -15.71 -10.65 -16.98
CA SER A 153 -16.29 -9.40 -17.46
C SER A 153 -16.64 -8.48 -16.29
N PHE A 154 -16.68 -7.18 -16.57
CA PHE A 154 -17.07 -6.18 -15.56
C PHE A 154 -18.51 -6.42 -15.03
N PRO A 155 -18.76 -6.26 -13.71
CA PRO A 155 -17.78 -5.99 -12.64
C PRO A 155 -16.95 -7.25 -12.33
N TYR A 156 -15.62 -7.16 -12.34
CA TYR A 156 -14.76 -8.34 -12.24
C TYR A 156 -14.77 -9.02 -10.84
N LEU A 157 -15.27 -8.33 -9.81
CA LEU A 157 -15.43 -8.91 -8.47
C LEU A 157 -16.68 -9.78 -8.40
N ALA A 158 -16.55 -10.98 -7.84
CA ALA A 158 -17.68 -11.86 -7.57
C ALA A 158 -18.59 -11.27 -6.47
N SER A 159 -19.87 -11.69 -6.47
CA SER A 159 -20.81 -11.26 -5.43
C SER A 159 -20.44 -11.83 -4.04
N PRO A 160 -20.73 -11.08 -2.96
CA PRO A 160 -20.69 -11.64 -1.60
C PRO A 160 -21.56 -12.89 -1.48
N TRP A 161 -21.30 -13.70 -0.45
CA TRP A 161 -22.11 -14.87 -0.11
C TRP A 161 -23.32 -14.50 0.74
#